data_AF-A0A484BIR3-F1
#
_entry.id   AF-A0A484BIR3-F1
#
_cell.length_a   1.000
_cell.length_b   1.000
_cell.length_c   1.000
_cell.angle_alpha   90.00
_cell.angle_beta   90.00
_cell.angle_gamma   90.00
#
_symmetry.space_group_name_H-M   'P 1'
#
loop_
_entity.id
_entity.type
_entity.pdbx_description
1 polymer ?
#
loop_
_entity_poly.entity_id
_entity_poly.type
_entity_poly.pdbx_seq_one_letter_code
_entity_poly.pdbx_strand_id
1 'polypeptide(L)'
;MSVKLVTFLLLQTAVAVLAGVLSIQQPVHHQPSLINELSRQPPRLDDRIVGGHPINITDAPYQISLQLKLWGFWKHDCGGSLISKEWILTAAHCT
;
A
#
# COMPACT_ATOMS: atom_id res chain seq x y z
N MET A 1 31.23 26.79 -15.19
CA MET A 1 29.99 26.00 -15.10
C MET A 1 28.96 26.67 -16.00
N SER A 2 28.78 26.17 -17.23
CA SER A 2 28.10 26.93 -18.29
C SER A 2 26.61 27.09 -17.96
N VAL A 3 26.02 28.26 -18.19
CA VAL A 3 24.59 28.56 -17.94
C VAL A 3 23.67 27.50 -18.57
N LYS A 4 24.11 26.90 -19.69
CA LYS A 4 23.44 25.78 -20.37
C LYS A 4 23.32 24.50 -19.53
N LEU A 5 24.27 24.24 -18.62
CA LEU A 5 24.24 23.07 -17.73
C LEU A 5 23.21 23.26 -16.61
N VAL A 6 23.13 24.47 -16.05
CA VAL A 6 22.17 24.79 -14.99
C VAL A 6 20.74 24.74 -15.51
N THR A 7 20.48 25.30 -16.70
CA THR A 7 19.15 25.24 -17.32
C THR A 7 18.74 23.82 -17.69
N PHE A 8 19.68 22.99 -18.16
CA PHE A 8 19.40 21.59 -18.48
C PHE A 8 19.04 20.77 -17.23
N LEU A 9 19.78 20.96 -16.13
CA LEU A 9 19.50 20.29 -14.86
C LEU A 9 18.14 20.71 -14.28
N LEU A 10 17.80 22.00 -14.33
CA LEU A 10 16.50 22.50 -13.85
C LEU A 10 15.33 21.98 -14.71
N LEU A 11 15.51 21.86 -16.02
CA LEU A 11 14.48 21.31 -16.90
C LEU A 11 14.26 19.82 -16.64
N GLN A 12 15.34 19.05 -16.44
CA GLN A 12 15.25 17.62 -16.14
C GLN A 12 14.55 17.33 -14.81
N THR A 13 14.84 18.10 -13.76
CA THR A 13 14.16 17.94 -12.47
C THR A 13 12.69 18.33 -12.56
N ALA A 14 12.36 19.41 -13.27
CA ALA A 14 10.96 19.82 -13.49
C ALA A 14 10.15 18.74 -14.26
N VAL A 15 10.73 18.15 -15.31
CA VAL A 15 10.10 17.06 -16.07
C VAL A 15 9.90 15.82 -15.18
N ALA A 16 10.89 15.45 -14.37
CA ALA A 16 10.79 14.30 -13.45
C ALA A 16 9.70 14.51 -12.39
N VAL A 17 9.59 15.72 -11.83
CA VAL A 17 8.55 16.08 -10.85
C VAL A 17 7.16 16.03 -11.51
N LEU A 18 7.00 16.58 -12.71
CA LEU A 18 5.73 16.55 -13.45
C LEU A 18 5.30 15.13 -13.82
N ALA A 19 6.23 14.29 -14.27
CA ALA A 19 5.97 12.87 -14.55
C ALA A 19 5.63 12.07 -13.27
N GLY A 20 6.28 12.41 -12.15
CA GLY A 20 6.00 11.83 -10.84
C GLY A 20 4.58 12.17 -10.36
N VAL A 21 4.14 13.42 -10.48
CA VAL A 21 2.79 13.86 -10.06
C VAL A 21 1.69 13.15 -10.87
N LEU A 22 1.89 12.93 -12.18
CA LEU A 22 0.96 12.14 -13.01
C LEU A 22 0.87 10.66 -12.58
N SER A 23 1.93 10.10 -11.98
CA SER A 23 1.95 8.69 -11.55
C SER A 23 1.26 8.43 -10.21
N ILE A 24 1.03 9.45 -9.37
CA ILE A 24 0.38 9.28 -8.06
C ILE A 24 -1.13 9.01 -8.24
N GLN A 25 -1.71 9.46 -9.36
CA GLN A 25 -3.12 9.30 -9.66
C GLN A 25 -3.38 8.04 -10.51
N GLN A 26 -2.77 6.91 -10.18
CA GLN A 26 -3.27 5.64 -10.72
C GLN A 26 -4.50 5.23 -9.91
N PRO A 27 -5.73 5.32 -10.46
CA PRO A 27 -6.85 4.63 -9.85
C PRO A 27 -6.49 3.14 -9.78
N VAL A 28 -6.71 2.51 -8.63
CA VAL A 28 -6.66 1.05 -8.51
C VAL A 28 -7.71 0.49 -9.46
N HIS A 29 -7.29 0.12 -10.67
CA HIS A 29 -8.15 -0.58 -11.61
C HIS A 29 -8.41 -1.97 -11.01
N HIS A 30 -9.58 -2.14 -10.41
CA HIS A 30 -10.11 -3.47 -10.17
C HIS A 30 -10.14 -4.20 -11.51
N GLN A 31 -9.26 -5.19 -11.67
CA GLN A 31 -9.26 -6.10 -12.79
C GLN A 31 -9.96 -7.40 -12.36
N PRO A 32 -11.30 -7.47 -12.41
CA PRO A 32 -12.05 -8.65 -11.98
C PRO A 32 -11.77 -9.89 -12.85
N SER A 33 -11.18 -9.73 -14.03
CA SER A 33 -10.81 -10.85 -14.92
C SER A 33 -9.73 -11.75 -14.34
N LEU A 34 -8.77 -11.20 -13.57
CA LEU A 34 -7.70 -11.99 -12.93
C LEU A 34 -8.24 -12.85 -11.78
N ILE A 35 -9.26 -12.38 -11.05
CA ILE A 35 -9.90 -13.12 -9.97
C ILE A 35 -10.63 -14.36 -10.54
N ASN A 36 -11.31 -14.20 -11.67
CA ASN A 36 -12.00 -15.30 -12.34
C ASN A 36 -11.05 -16.37 -12.90
N GLU A 37 -9.83 -16.01 -13.30
CA GLU A 37 -8.81 -17.00 -13.68
C GLU A 37 -8.16 -17.68 -12.46
N LEU A 38 -7.93 -16.96 -11.36
CA LEU A 38 -7.43 -17.56 -10.11
C LEU A 38 -8.42 -18.57 -9.52
N SER A 39 -9.72 -18.30 -9.55
CA SER A 39 -10.75 -19.23 -9.06
C SER A 39 -10.88 -20.52 -9.88
N ARG A 40 -10.28 -20.60 -11.09
CA ARG A 40 -10.21 -21.84 -11.86
C ARG A 40 -9.01 -22.71 -11.50
N GLN A 41 -8.03 -22.18 -10.77
CA GLN A 41 -6.92 -22.99 -10.30
C GLN A 41 -7.42 -23.89 -9.16
N PRO A 42 -7.06 -25.19 -9.15
CA PRO A 42 -7.31 -26.01 -7.98
C PRO A 42 -6.68 -25.31 -6.76
N PRO A 43 -7.36 -25.28 -5.61
CA PRO A 43 -6.84 -24.62 -4.43
C PRO A 43 -5.43 -25.16 -4.17
N ARG A 44 -4.46 -24.26 -4.19
CA ARG A 44 -3.12 -24.60 -3.71
C ARG A 44 -3.30 -25.02 -2.26
N LEU A 45 -2.82 -26.20 -1.91
CA LEU A 45 -2.75 -26.66 -0.52
C LEU A 45 -1.57 -25.96 0.19
N ASP A 46 -1.36 -24.68 -0.10
CA ASP A 46 -0.62 -23.78 0.76
C ASP A 46 -1.63 -23.23 1.77
N ASP A 47 -1.27 -23.10 3.05
CA ASP A 47 -2.17 -22.61 4.12
C ASP A 47 -2.56 -21.12 3.97
N ARG A 48 -2.55 -20.61 2.74
CA ARG A 48 -2.77 -19.22 2.38
C ARG A 48 -4.24 -18.99 2.03
N ILE A 49 -4.85 -18.08 2.77
CA ILE A 49 -6.20 -17.60 2.48
C ILE A 49 -6.15 -16.66 1.26
N VAL A 50 -6.86 -17.01 0.18
CA VAL A 50 -6.96 -16.23 -1.06
C VAL A 50 -8.43 -15.98 -1.43
N GLY A 51 -8.71 -14.93 -2.21
CA GLY A 51 -10.07 -14.62 -2.69
C GLY A 51 -10.87 -13.61 -1.85
N GLY A 52 -10.19 -12.78 -1.05
CA GLY A 52 -10.84 -11.67 -0.33
C GLY A 52 -11.34 -10.55 -1.28
N HIS A 53 -12.13 -9.64 -0.73
CA HIS A 53 -12.59 -8.42 -1.40
C HIS A 53 -12.37 -7.19 -0.51
N PRO A 54 -12.30 -5.97 -1.08
CA PRO A 54 -12.27 -4.75 -0.28
C PRO A 54 -13.54 -4.63 0.58
N ILE A 55 -13.40 -4.13 1.80
CA ILE A 55 -14.50 -3.82 2.72
C ILE A 55 -14.38 -2.38 3.21
N ASN A 56 -15.46 -1.82 3.74
CA ASN A 56 -15.39 -0.56 4.46
C ASN A 56 -14.83 -0.81 5.87
N ILE A 57 -14.09 0.15 6.43
CA ILE A 57 -13.62 0.06 7.83
C ILE A 57 -14.80 0.01 8.82
N THR A 58 -15.98 0.50 8.43
CA THR A 58 -17.21 0.37 9.23
C THR A 58 -17.65 -1.09 9.42
N ASP A 59 -17.26 -1.98 8.52
CA ASP A 59 -17.64 -3.40 8.57
C ASP A 59 -16.70 -4.21 9.48
N ALA A 60 -15.48 -3.71 9.72
CA ALA A 60 -14.49 -4.27 10.63
C ALA A 60 -13.82 -3.16 11.47
N PRO A 61 -14.56 -2.46 12.34
CA PRO A 61 -14.10 -1.24 13.00
C PRO A 61 -12.97 -1.47 14.02
N TYR A 62 -12.74 -2.72 14.39
CA TYR A 62 -11.63 -3.12 15.25
C TYR A 62 -10.30 -3.22 14.50
N GLN A 63 -10.29 -3.29 13.15
CA GLN A 63 -9.07 -3.45 12.36
C GLN A 63 -8.17 -2.20 12.47
N ILE A 64 -6.89 -2.41 12.75
CA ILE A 64 -5.89 -1.33 12.80
C ILE A 64 -4.73 -1.57 11.82
N SER A 65 -4.01 -0.49 11.51
CA SER A 65 -2.75 -0.49 10.77
C SER A 65 -1.64 -0.01 11.69
N LEU A 66 -0.79 -0.93 12.14
CA LEU A 66 0.40 -0.62 12.93
C LEU A 66 1.45 -0.02 11.99
N GLN A 67 1.92 1.19 12.29
CA GLN A 67 2.84 1.92 11.43
C GLN A 67 4.16 2.22 12.16
N LEU A 68 5.26 1.96 11.47
CA LEU A 68 6.60 2.30 11.92
C LEU A 68 7.14 3.49 11.14
N LYS A 69 7.95 4.32 11.81
CA LYS A 69 8.60 5.48 11.19
C LYS A 69 9.93 5.05 10.57
N LEU A 70 9.97 4.97 9.25
CA LEU A 70 11.17 4.66 8.47
C LEU A 70 11.57 5.86 7.63
N TRP A 71 12.82 6.30 7.76
CA TRP A 71 13.40 7.35 6.91
C TRP A 71 12.57 8.66 6.89
N GLY A 72 11.88 8.96 8.00
CA GLY A 72 11.02 10.14 8.14
C GLY A 72 9.55 9.93 7.78
N PHE A 73 9.17 8.79 7.22
CA PHE A 73 7.80 8.49 6.77
C PHE A 73 7.18 7.35 7.58
N TRP A 74 5.85 7.36 7.73
CA TRP A 74 5.12 6.25 8.34
C TRP A 74 4.82 5.17 7.30
N LYS A 75 5.12 3.92 7.64
CA LYS A 75 4.87 2.75 6.78
C LYS A 75 4.09 1.70 7.56
N HIS A 76 3.08 1.11 6.94
CA HIS A 76 2.40 -0.06 7.47
C HIS A 76 3.39 -1.22 7.66
N ASP A 77 3.31 -1.82 8.83
CA ASP A 77 4.16 -2.95 9.23
C ASP A 77 3.31 -4.19 9.53
N CYS A 78 2.29 -4.04 10.37
CA CYS A 78 1.41 -5.14 10.78
C CYS A 78 -0.05 -4.71 10.97
N GLY A 79 -0.93 -5.70 11.08
CA GLY A 79 -2.32 -5.52 11.53
C GLY A 79 -2.49 -5.64 13.04
N GLY A 80 -3.74 -5.57 13.49
CA GLY A 80 -4.14 -5.82 14.88
C GLY A 80 -5.62 -5.58 15.09
N SER A 81 -6.08 -5.72 16.33
CA SER A 81 -7.47 -5.49 16.73
C SER A 81 -7.57 -4.57 17.94
N LEU A 82 -8.39 -3.52 17.84
CA LEU A 82 -8.75 -2.67 18.98
C LEU A 82 -9.66 -3.46 19.94
N ILE A 83 -9.15 -3.84 21.10
CA ILE A 83 -9.89 -4.65 22.09
C ILE A 83 -10.46 -3.82 23.23
N SER A 84 -9.98 -2.58 23.40
CA SER A 84 -10.56 -1.58 24.30
C SER A 84 -10.11 -0.18 23.90
N LYS A 85 -10.52 0.86 24.63
CA LYS A 85 -10.20 2.26 24.33
C LYS A 85 -8.70 2.55 24.20
N GLU A 86 -7.86 1.79 24.89
CA GLU A 86 -6.41 2.06 24.99
C GLU A 86 -5.55 0.81 24.68
N TRP A 87 -6.17 -0.31 24.29
CA TRP A 87 -5.46 -1.57 24.07
C TRP A 87 -5.72 -2.14 22.68
N ILE A 88 -4.62 -2.50 22.01
CA ILE A 88 -4.59 -3.20 20.73
C ILE A 88 -3.98 -4.58 20.95
N LEU A 89 -4.64 -5.62 20.43
CA LEU A 89 -4.08 -6.96 20.32
C LEU A 89 -3.39 -7.10 18.96
N THR A 90 -2.14 -7.56 18.95
CA THR A 90 -1.38 -7.85 17.73
C THR A 90 -0.44 -9.05 17.95
N ALA A 91 0.23 -9.52 16.90
CA ALA A 91 1.20 -10.59 17.01
C ALA A 91 2.48 -10.09 17.70
N ALA A 92 3.08 -10.94 18.53
CA ALA A 92 4.29 -10.59 19.28
C ALA A 92 5.50 -10.25 18.39
N HIS A 93 5.52 -10.70 17.13
CA HIS A 93 6.61 -10.45 16.19
C HIS A 93 6.49 -9.11 15.43
N CYS A 94 5.44 -8.32 15.68
CA CYS A 94 5.16 -7.06 15.00
C CYS A 94 5.82 -5.84 15.70
N THR A 95 7.09 -5.93 16.07
CA THR A 95 7.86 -4.91 16.82
C THR A 95 9.14 -4.51 16.13
#